data_AF-A0A2V7Y3F0-F1
#
_entry.id   AF-A0A2V7Y3F0-F1
#
_cell.length_a   1.000
_cell.length_b   1.000
_cell.length_c   1.000
_cell.angle_alpha   90.00
_cell.angle_beta   90.00
_cell.angle_gamma   90.00
#
_symmetry.space_group_name_H-M   'P 1'
#
loop_
_entity.id
_entity.type
_entity.pdbx_description
1 polymer ?
#
loop_
_entity_poly.entity_id
_entity_poly.type
_entity_poly.pdbx_seq_one_letter_code
_entity_poly.pdbx_strand_id
1 'polypeptide(L)'
;MPHAHPEPGCYEIGFETPQPLGEPAEVALEDYARALTRSQGAEALRAVDDPAMVRGVHVCGLGTAVTGALLRDLEDFARSLVTGAGGGLGWS
;
A
#
# COMPACT_ATOMS: atom_id res chain seq x y z
N MET A 1 0.36 0.91 21.77
CA MET A 1 -0.55 0.94 20.60
C MET A 1 -0.30 2.28 19.91
N PRO A 2 0.33 2.36 18.74
CA PRO A 2 0.46 3.65 18.08
C PRO A 2 -0.86 3.95 17.39
N HIS A 3 -1.57 4.95 17.93
CA HIS A 3 -2.60 5.65 17.19
C HIS A 3 -1.84 6.56 16.22
N ALA A 4 -1.79 6.21 14.94
CA ALA A 4 -1.29 7.12 13.91
C ALA A 4 -2.18 8.36 13.92
N HIS A 5 -1.66 9.47 14.45
CA HIS A 5 -2.32 10.76 14.30
C HIS A 5 -2.24 11.19 12.83
N PRO A 6 -3.32 11.71 12.23
CA PRO A 6 -3.24 12.31 10.91
C PRO A 6 -2.39 13.58 11.01
N GLU A 7 -1.11 13.49 10.69
CA GLU A 7 -0.30 14.68 10.47
C GLU A 7 -0.84 15.43 9.23
N PRO A 8 -0.84 16.78 9.23
CA PRO A 8 -1.20 17.55 8.05
C PRO A 8 -0.28 17.14 6.89
N GLY A 9 -0.85 16.55 5.84
CA GLY A 9 -0.07 16.04 4.69
C GLY A 9 0.09 14.51 4.64
N CYS A 10 -0.51 13.78 5.58
CA CYS A 10 -0.65 12.33 5.50
C CYS A 10 -2.09 11.90 5.13
N TYR A 11 -2.20 10.82 4.36
CA TYR A 11 -3.45 10.33 3.78
C TYR A 11 -3.52 8.81 3.92
N GLU A 12 -4.69 8.29 4.28
CA GLU A 12 -4.95 6.85 4.17
C GLU A 12 -5.61 6.55 2.82
N ILE A 13 -4.99 5.66 2.06
CA ILE A 13 -5.54 5.09 0.84
C ILE A 13 -6.06 3.70 1.18
N GLY A 14 -7.38 3.57 1.31
CA GLY A 14 -8.04 2.29 1.58
C GLY A 14 -8.29 1.49 0.30
N PHE A 15 -8.22 0.16 0.42
CA PHE A 15 -8.66 -0.78 -0.60
C PHE A 15 -10.15 -1.08 -0.45
N GLU A 16 -10.80 -1.39 -1.56
CA GLU A 16 -12.17 -1.92 -1.54
C GLU A 16 -12.20 -3.31 -0.89
N THR A 17 -11.20 -4.15 -1.16
CA THR A 17 -11.05 -5.47 -0.55
C THR A 17 -9.70 -5.62 0.16
N PRO A 18 -9.66 -5.94 1.47
CA PRO A 18 -8.41 -6.25 2.16
C PRO A 18 -7.68 -7.44 1.53
N GLN A 19 -6.34 -7.40 1.51
CA GLN A 19 -5.50 -8.40 0.85
C GLN A 19 -4.65 -9.17 1.88
N PRO A 20 -4.52 -10.51 1.79
CA PRO A 20 -3.65 -11.29 2.66
C PRO A 20 -2.19 -11.15 2.23
N LEU A 21 -1.50 -10.12 2.73
CA LEU A 21 -0.10 -9.84 2.40
C LEU A 21 0.82 -10.26 3.55
N GLY A 22 1.88 -11.01 3.23
CA GLY A 22 2.98 -11.23 4.16
C GLY A 22 3.96 -10.06 4.16
N GLU A 23 4.84 -9.98 5.17
CA GLU A 23 5.80 -8.88 5.35
C GLU A 23 6.59 -8.51 4.08
N PRO A 24 7.11 -9.44 3.25
CA PRO A 24 7.81 -9.05 2.02
C PRO A 24 6.91 -8.36 0.99
N ALA A 25 5.63 -8.74 0.94
CA ALA A 25 4.64 -8.14 0.05
C ALA A 25 4.16 -6.77 0.57
N GLU A 26 4.12 -6.58 1.89
CA GLU A 26 3.87 -5.27 2.51
C GLU A 26 4.96 -4.26 2.12
N VAL A 27 6.23 -4.64 2.21
CA VAL A 27 7.35 -3.76 1.81
C VAL A 27 7.28 -3.40 0.32
N ALA A 28 6.97 -4.38 -0.54
CA ALA A 28 6.79 -4.12 -1.97
C ALA A 28 5.63 -3.14 -2.24
N LEU A 29 4.52 -3.28 -1.51
CA LEU A 29 3.37 -2.38 -1.58
C LEU A 29 3.72 -0.96 -1.12
N GLU A 30 4.46 -0.82 -0.03
CA GLU A 30 4.93 0.47 0.49
C GLU A 30 5.82 1.19 -0.51
N ASP A 31 6.79 0.49 -1.08
CA ASP A 31 7.70 1.06 -2.08
C ASP A 31 6.97 1.47 -3.36
N TYR A 32 6.02 0.65 -3.81
CA TYR A 32 5.18 0.98 -4.94
C TYR A 32 4.29 2.20 -4.66
N ALA A 33 3.64 2.26 -3.49
CA ALA A 33 2.84 3.41 -3.07
C ALA A 33 3.67 4.70 -3.03
N ARG A 34 4.90 4.63 -2.51
CA ARG A 34 5.83 5.76 -2.46
C ARG A 34 6.19 6.26 -3.85
N ALA A 35 6.53 5.34 -4.76
CA ALA A 35 6.86 5.67 -6.14
C ALA A 35 5.65 6.28 -6.88
N LEU A 36 4.49 5.67 -6.73
CA LEU A 36 3.25 6.06 -7.39
C LEU A 36 2.76 7.45 -6.96
N THR A 37 2.83 7.74 -5.66
CA THR A 37 2.36 9.01 -5.08
C THR A 37 3.44 10.08 -4.99
N ARG A 38 4.71 9.72 -5.23
CA ARG A 38 5.90 10.54 -4.93
C ARG A 38 5.92 11.02 -3.48
N SER A 39 5.49 10.16 -2.55
CA SER A 39 5.46 10.47 -1.12
C SER A 39 6.85 10.32 -0.49
N GLN A 40 7.03 10.92 0.68
CA GLN A 40 8.23 10.73 1.49
C GLN A 40 8.16 9.43 2.29
N GLY A 41 6.95 9.06 2.73
CA GLY A 41 6.67 7.83 3.47
C GLY A 41 5.43 7.13 2.95
N ALA A 42 5.44 5.81 3.07
CA ALA A 42 4.32 4.92 2.79
C ALA A 42 4.42 3.73 3.75
N GLU A 43 3.32 3.36 4.42
CA GLU A 43 3.24 2.24 5.36
C GLU A 43 1.97 1.42 5.11
N ALA A 44 2.09 0.09 5.09
CA ALA A 44 0.95 -0.80 4.92
C ALA A 44 0.01 -0.69 6.14
N LEU A 45 -1.28 -0.54 5.87
CA LEU A 45 -2.31 -0.49 6.91
C LEU A 45 -2.93 -1.87 7.07
N ARG A 46 -2.68 -2.52 8.19
CA ARG A 46 -3.35 -3.78 8.56
C ARG A 46 -4.79 -3.53 9.00
N ALA A 47 -5.65 -4.50 8.75
CA ALA A 47 -7.02 -4.50 9.25
C ALA A 47 -7.01 -4.71 10.76
N VAL A 48 -7.89 -4.01 11.48
CA VAL A 48 -7.99 -4.09 12.94
C VAL A 48 -8.52 -5.46 13.38
N ASP A 49 -9.49 -5.98 12.62
CA ASP A 49 -10.16 -7.25 12.94
C ASP A 49 -9.34 -8.48 12.52
N ASP A 50 -8.42 -8.33 11.57
CA ASP A 50 -7.53 -9.39 11.09
C ASP A 50 -6.13 -8.85 10.71
N PRO A 51 -5.13 -8.96 11.60
CA PRO A 51 -3.77 -8.49 11.34
C PRO A 51 -3.03 -9.21 10.21
N ALA A 52 -3.57 -10.30 9.65
CA ALA A 52 -3.02 -10.95 8.46
C ALA A 52 -3.48 -10.27 7.16
N MET A 53 -4.41 -9.32 7.25
CA MET A 53 -5.00 -8.62 6.10
C MET A 53 -4.54 -7.17 6.05
N VAL A 54 -4.12 -6.71 4.88
CA VAL A 54 -3.79 -5.31 4.60
C VAL A 54 -5.01 -4.64 3.95
N ARG A 55 -5.51 -3.58 4.59
CA ARG A 55 -6.68 -2.80 4.16
C ARG A 55 -6.33 -1.57 3.31
N GLY A 56 -5.06 -1.25 3.14
CA GLY A 56 -4.63 -0.04 2.45
C GLY A 56 -3.20 0.38 2.76
N VAL A 57 -2.89 1.64 2.47
CA VAL A 57 -1.58 2.26 2.72
C VAL A 57 -1.76 3.65 3.32
N HIS A 58 -0.96 3.99 4.32
CA HIS A 58 -0.81 5.33 4.85
C HIS A 58 0.35 6.01 4.14
N VAL A 59 0.12 7.17 3.52
CA VAL A 59 1.14 7.91 2.76
C VAL A 59 1.32 9.32 3.31
N CYS A 60 2.57 9.77 3.45
CA CYS A 60 2.91 11.09 4.00
C CYS A 60 3.76 11.91 3.03
N GLY A 61 3.48 13.21 2.96
CA GLY A 61 4.25 14.14 2.12
C GLY A 61 4.02 13.89 0.63
N LEU A 62 2.75 13.75 0.22
CA LEU A 62 2.36 13.55 -1.18
C LEU A 62 3.02 14.57 -2.11
N GLY A 63 3.74 14.08 -3.12
CA GLY A 63 4.26 14.89 -4.22
C GLY A 63 3.30 15.02 -5.42
N THR A 64 2.17 14.31 -5.39
CA THR A 64 1.15 14.30 -6.45
C THR A 64 -0.26 14.24 -5.88
N ALA A 65 -1.26 14.66 -6.67
CA ALA A 65 -2.65 14.55 -6.28
C ALA A 65 -3.12 13.08 -6.35
N VAL A 66 -3.82 12.63 -5.31
CA VAL A 66 -4.47 11.31 -5.31
C VAL A 66 -5.66 11.33 -6.26
N THR A 67 -5.67 10.41 -7.22
CA THR A 67 -6.77 10.27 -8.19
C THR A 67 -7.42 8.90 -8.08
N GLY A 68 -8.66 8.76 -8.54
CA GLY A 68 -9.32 7.45 -8.57
C GLY A 68 -8.58 6.39 -9.41
N ALA A 69 -7.78 6.81 -10.40
CA ALA A 69 -6.94 5.89 -11.15
C ALA A 69 -5.78 5.36 -10.29
N LEU A 70 -5.14 6.23 -9.51
CA LEU A 70 -4.07 5.87 -8.59
C LEU A 70 -4.55 4.88 -7.52
N LEU A 71 -5.73 5.14 -6.93
CA LEU A 71 -6.33 4.27 -5.93
C LEU A 71 -6.51 2.84 -6.47
N ARG A 72 -7.04 2.71 -7.69
CA ARG A 72 -7.22 1.41 -8.36
C ARG A 72 -5.91 0.73 -8.68
N ASP A 73 -4.92 1.47 -9.20
CA ASP A 73 -3.60 0.95 -9.54
C ASP A 73 -2.89 0.35 -8.31
N LEU A 74 -3.00 1.02 -7.15
CA LEU A 74 -2.45 0.55 -5.89
C LEU A 74 -3.13 -0.74 -5.39
N GLU A 75 -4.46 -0.81 -5.46
CA GLU A 75 -5.20 -2.01 -5.08
C GLU A 75 -4.96 -3.19 -6.06
N ASP A 76 -4.88 -2.91 -7.36
CA ASP A 76 -4.56 -3.92 -8.38
C ASP A 76 -3.14 -4.48 -8.18
N PHE A 77 -2.17 -3.63 -7.81
CA PHE A 77 -0.84 -4.07 -7.44
C PHE A 77 -0.87 -4.97 -6.20
N ALA A 78 -1.56 -4.56 -5.13
CA ALA A 78 -1.71 -5.36 -3.92
C ALA A 78 -2.33 -6.74 -4.23
N ARG A 79 -3.37 -6.78 -5.08
CA ARG A 79 -4.00 -8.02 -5.55
C ARG A 79 -3.02 -8.91 -6.33
N SER A 80 -2.17 -8.30 -7.16
CA SER A 80 -1.17 -9.02 -7.96
C SER A 80 -0.13 -9.75 -7.10
N LEU A 81 0.24 -9.17 -5.96
CA LEU A 81 1.16 -9.77 -4.98
C LEU A 81 0.56 -11.03 -4.34
N VAL A 82 -0.75 -11.03 -4.07
CA VAL A 82 -1.47 -12.19 -3.51
C VAL A 82 -1.57 -13.33 -4.51
N THR A 83 -1.95 -13.01 -5.75
CA THR A 83 -2.17 -14.04 -6.78
C THR A 83 -0.87 -14.69 -7.23
N GLY A 84 0.28 -14.13 -6.85
CA GLY A 84 1.58 -14.49 -7.36
C GLY A 84 1.60 -14.23 -8.86
N ALA A 85 2.22 -13.13 -9.28
CA ALA A 85 2.76 -13.10 -10.63
C ALA A 85 3.80 -14.23 -10.76
N GLY A 86 3.34 -15.43 -11.11
CA GLY A 86 4.17 -16.54 -11.53
C GLY A 86 4.91 -16.10 -12.79
N GLY A 87 6.17 -15.71 -12.64
CA GLY A 87 7.02 -15.32 -13.75
C GLY A 87 8.27 -14.62 -13.24
N GLY A 88 9.39 -15.34 -13.25
CA GLY A 88 10.67 -14.87 -12.74
C GLY A 88 11.07 -13.48 -13.25
N LEU A 89 11.34 -12.60 -12.30
CA LEU A 89 12.30 -11.52 -12.44
C LEU A 89 13.34 -11.85 -11.36
N GLY A 90 14.37 -12.67 -11.60
CA GLY A 90 15.25 -12.54 -12.75
C GLY A 90 16.08 -11.26 -12.64
N TRP A 91 16.55 -10.92 -11.44
CA TRP A 91 17.55 -9.86 -11.25
C TRP A 91 18.90 -10.58 -11.30
N SER A 92 19.56 -10.50 -12.46
CA SER A 92 20.99 -10.75 -12.65
C SER A 92 21.70 -9.43 -12.87
#